data_AF-A0A5C0ZMY0-F1
#
_entry.id   AF-A0A5C0ZMY0-F1
#
_cell.length_a   1.000
_cell.length_b   1.000
_cell.length_c   1.000
_cell.angle_alpha   90.00
_cell.angle_beta   90.00
_cell.angle_gamma   90.00
#
_symmetry.space_group_name_H-M   'P 1'
#
loop_
_entity.id
_entity.type
_entity.pdbx_description
1 polymer ?
#
loop_
_entity_poly.entity_id
_entity_poly.type
_entity_poly.pdbx_seq_one_letter_code
_entity_poly.pdbx_strand_id
1 'polypeptide(L)'
;METPFQTAKLGNRPIIFLKKRIETFDFKVYTLFLFKIDPIVAKEEIIQYCRSYNADKLSNTTLYAFIFFDNEKYADFPKRAATYIYNTLEDSLAVQHIKAVYISNVINGFSKLFYYPTSYFFGHAEEHYYLDGLTKNIK
;
A
#
# COMPACT_ATOMS: atom_id res chain seq x y z
N MET A 1 2.78 -21.85 -6.21
CA MET A 1 4.05 -21.09 -6.16
C MET A 1 3.80 -19.85 -5.34
N GLU A 2 4.50 -19.68 -4.23
CA GLU A 2 4.44 -18.45 -3.44
C GLU A 2 5.07 -17.30 -4.25
N THR A 3 4.48 -16.12 -4.20
CA THR A 3 5.06 -14.96 -4.88
C THR A 3 6.31 -14.53 -4.12
N PRO A 4 7.49 -14.42 -4.76
CA PRO A 4 8.71 -14.08 -4.05
C PRO A 4 8.70 -12.63 -3.56
N PHE A 5 9.33 -12.40 -2.42
CA PHE A 5 9.66 -11.06 -1.96
C PHE A 5 10.63 -10.37 -2.92
N GLN A 6 10.45 -9.06 -3.07
CA GLN A 6 11.26 -8.18 -3.91
C GLN A 6 11.89 -7.09 -3.06
N THR A 7 12.95 -6.45 -3.58
CA THR A 7 13.64 -5.36 -2.88
C THR A 7 13.39 -4.03 -3.58
N ALA A 8 13.29 -2.96 -2.79
CA ALA A 8 13.23 -1.58 -3.26
C ALA A 8 14.06 -0.69 -2.33
N LYS A 9 14.08 0.62 -2.62
CA LYS A 9 14.68 1.62 -1.73
C LYS A 9 13.64 2.66 -1.34
N LEU A 10 13.63 3.02 -0.06
CA LEU A 10 12.87 4.12 0.50
C LEU A 10 13.89 5.11 1.06
N GLY A 11 14.10 6.21 0.33
CA GLY A 11 15.31 7.02 0.48
C GLY A 11 16.58 6.19 0.24
N ASN A 12 17.48 6.15 1.22
CA ASN A 12 18.70 5.33 1.18
C ASN A 12 18.54 3.95 1.82
N ARG A 13 17.36 3.63 2.37
CA ARG A 13 17.13 2.39 3.11
C ARG A 13 16.65 1.29 2.16
N PRO A 14 17.27 0.09 2.19
CA PRO A 14 16.69 -1.06 1.51
C PRO A 14 15.41 -1.48 2.21
N ILE A 15 14.37 -1.74 1.42
CA ILE A 15 13.07 -2.23 1.88
C ILE A 15 12.70 -3.50 1.12
N ILE A 16 11.93 -4.37 1.75
CA ILE A 16 11.46 -5.62 1.17
C ILE A 16 9.95 -5.49 0.98
N PHE A 17 9.44 -6.00 -0.13
CA PHE A 17 8.01 -5.99 -0.38
C PHE A 17 7.51 -7.24 -1.08
N LEU A 18 6.23 -7.54 -0.85
CA LEU A 18 5.48 -8.57 -1.55
C LEU A 18 4.48 -7.90 -2.50
N LYS A 19 4.50 -8.27 -3.78
CA LYS A 19 3.52 -7.82 -4.75
C LYS A 19 2.38 -8.84 -4.84
N LYS A 20 1.15 -8.43 -4.57
CA LYS A 20 -0.06 -9.25 -4.78
C LYS A 20 -0.93 -8.63 -5.86
N ARG A 21 -1.50 -9.49 -6.70
CA ARG A 21 -2.49 -9.12 -7.70
C ARG A 21 -3.83 -9.73 -7.33
N ILE A 22 -4.88 -8.91 -7.28
CA ILE A 22 -6.23 -9.32 -6.98
C ILE A 22 -7.10 -8.94 -8.17
N GLU A 23 -7.78 -9.93 -8.74
CA GLU A 23 -8.77 -9.70 -9.80
C GLU A 23 -10.16 -9.79 -9.17
N THR A 24 -10.94 -8.75 -9.38
CA THR A 24 -12.32 -8.66 -8.85
C THR A 24 -13.32 -9.24 -9.85
N PHE A 25 -14.53 -9.55 -9.38
CA PHE A 25 -15.62 -10.04 -10.24
C PHE A 25 -16.00 -9.05 -11.36
N ASP A 26 -15.74 -7.76 -11.17
CA ASP A 26 -15.96 -6.70 -12.17
C ASP A 26 -14.78 -6.56 -13.16
N PHE A 27 -13.89 -7.56 -13.25
CA PHE A 27 -12.65 -7.53 -14.05
C PHE A 27 -11.69 -6.40 -13.73
N LYS A 28 -11.87 -5.69 -12.60
CA LYS A 28 -10.88 -4.71 -12.12
C LYS A 28 -9.69 -5.46 -11.53
N VAL A 29 -8.49 -5.00 -11.87
CA VAL A 29 -7.24 -5.57 -11.38
C VAL A 29 -6.65 -4.61 -10.34
N TYR A 30 -6.52 -5.10 -9.12
CA TYR A 30 -5.87 -4.38 -8.03
C TYR A 30 -4.48 -4.96 -7.80
N THR A 31 -3.50 -4.08 -7.67
CA THR A 31 -2.12 -4.46 -7.32
C THR A 31 -1.77 -3.93 -5.95
N LEU A 32 -1.54 -4.82 -5.01
CA LEU A 32 -1.08 -4.48 -3.66
C LEU A 32 0.43 -4.69 -3.57
N PHE A 33 1.12 -3.74 -2.95
CA PHE A 33 2.50 -3.87 -2.55
C PHE A 33 2.56 -3.79 -1.04
N LEU A 34 3.02 -4.87 -0.41
CA LEU A 34 3.07 -5.03 1.04
C LEU A 34 4.52 -4.86 1.46
N PHE A 35 4.85 -3.72 2.05
CA PHE A 35 6.21 -3.35 2.40
C PHE A 35 6.50 -3.70 3.85
N LYS A 36 7.60 -4.41 4.09
CA LYS A 36 8.25 -4.47 5.39
C LYS A 36 9.16 -3.25 5.52
N ILE A 37 8.88 -2.39 6.49
CA ILE A 37 9.70 -1.21 6.79
C ILE A 37 10.20 -1.24 8.23
N ASP A 38 11.34 -0.60 8.46
CA ASP A 38 11.84 -0.36 9.81
C ASP A 38 10.90 0.61 10.55
N PRO A 39 10.53 0.36 11.82
CA PRO A 39 9.73 1.28 12.61
C PRO A 39 10.26 2.72 12.65
N ILE A 40 11.56 2.94 12.47
CA ILE A 40 12.18 4.28 12.45
C ILE A 40 11.94 5.06 11.15
N VAL A 41 11.44 4.42 10.08
CA VAL A 41 11.17 5.08 8.79
C VAL A 41 10.26 6.28 9.00
N ALA A 42 10.69 7.45 8.54
CA ALA A 42 9.93 8.69 8.70
C ALA A 42 8.77 8.77 7.70
N LYS A 43 7.73 9.51 8.06
CA LYS A 43 6.57 9.81 7.21
C LYS A 43 6.99 10.40 5.86
N GLU A 44 7.96 11.32 5.88
CA GLU A 44 8.46 12.03 4.71
C GLU A 44 9.12 11.08 3.70
N GLU A 45 9.83 10.05 4.19
CA GLU A 45 10.44 9.04 3.33
C GLU A 45 9.36 8.20 2.62
N ILE A 46 8.25 7.88 3.31
CA ILE A 46 7.09 7.18 2.72
C ILE A 46 6.42 8.04 1.65
N ILE A 47 6.17 9.33 1.94
CA ILE A 47 5.57 10.27 0.99
C ILE A 47 6.43 10.38 -0.28
N GLN A 48 7.74 10.54 -0.11
CA GLN A 48 8.68 10.63 -1.24
C GLN A 48 8.68 9.35 -2.07
N TYR A 49 8.68 8.19 -1.43
CA TYR A 49 8.57 6.91 -2.15
C TYR A 49 7.29 6.85 -3.00
N CYS A 50 6.14 7.16 -2.40
CA CYS A 50 4.84 7.12 -3.08
C CYS A 50 4.80 8.05 -4.30
N ARG A 51 5.35 9.26 -4.18
CA ARG A 51 5.45 10.25 -5.28
C ARG A 51 6.41 9.83 -6.38
N SER A 52 7.52 9.17 -6.03
CA SER A 52 8.52 8.75 -7.01
C SER A 52 8.12 7.51 -7.83
N TYR A 53 7.10 6.78 -7.37
CA TYR A 53 6.70 5.54 -8.01
C TYR A 53 5.95 5.81 -9.31
N ASN A 54 6.55 5.42 -10.43
CA ASN A 54 5.91 5.55 -11.73
C ASN A 54 4.86 4.44 -11.94
N ALA A 55 3.59 4.85 -12.04
CA ALA A 55 2.46 3.98 -12.34
C ALA A 55 2.53 3.31 -13.73
N ASP A 56 3.30 3.83 -14.68
CA ASP A 56 3.52 3.23 -16.00
C ASP A 56 4.13 1.81 -15.91
N LYS A 57 4.75 1.47 -14.77
CA LYS A 57 5.28 0.13 -14.48
C LYS A 57 4.17 -0.90 -14.16
N LEU A 58 2.93 -0.47 -14.03
CA LEU A 58 1.78 -1.29 -13.64
C LEU A 58 0.85 -1.53 -14.83
N SER A 59 1.31 -2.34 -15.78
CA SER A 59 0.49 -2.80 -16.90
C SER A 59 -0.73 -3.59 -16.40
N ASN A 60 -1.91 -3.30 -16.95
CA ASN A 60 -3.17 -3.97 -16.64
C ASN A 60 -3.60 -3.85 -15.16
N THR A 61 -3.35 -2.71 -14.52
CA THR A 61 -3.78 -2.40 -13.15
C THR A 61 -4.72 -1.20 -13.14
N THR A 62 -5.89 -1.36 -12.53
CA THR A 62 -6.88 -0.26 -12.38
C THR A 62 -6.58 0.60 -11.15
N LEU A 63 -6.18 -0.05 -10.07
CA LEU A 63 -5.86 0.58 -8.79
C LEU A 63 -4.65 -0.13 -8.20
N TYR A 64 -3.74 0.61 -7.61
CA TYR A 64 -2.69 0.03 -6.80
C TYR A 64 -2.64 0.66 -5.42
N ALA A 65 -2.16 -0.12 -4.46
CA ALA A 65 -1.96 0.35 -3.11
C ALA A 65 -0.59 -0.09 -2.57
N PHE A 66 0.04 0.81 -1.81
CA PHE A 66 1.20 0.49 -0.99
C PHE A 66 0.76 0.42 0.45
N ILE A 67 1.03 -0.69 1.10
CA ILE A 67 0.71 -0.92 2.50
C ILE A 67 2.03 -1.13 3.22
N PHE A 68 2.34 -0.23 4.12
CA PHE A 68 3.61 -0.22 4.85
C PHE A 68 3.38 -0.78 6.25
N PHE A 69 4.07 -1.87 6.57
CA PHE A 69 4.00 -2.53 7.86
C PHE A 69 5.24 -2.22 8.68
N ASP A 70 5.04 -1.85 9.95
CA ASP A 70 6.13 -1.67 10.92
C ASP A 70 6.68 -3.00 11.47
N ASN A 71 6.00 -4.11 11.15
CA ASN A 71 6.36 -5.44 11.59
C ASN A 71 6.23 -6.46 10.46
N GLU A 72 7.33 -7.16 10.19
CA GLU A 72 7.42 -8.12 9.08
C GLU A 72 6.48 -9.30 9.18
N LYS A 73 6.14 -9.72 10.40
CA LYS A 73 5.28 -10.87 10.65
C LYS A 73 3.89 -10.69 10.04
N TYR A 74 3.50 -9.45 9.78
CA TYR A 74 2.19 -9.07 9.29
C TYR A 74 2.20 -8.53 7.85
N ALA A 75 3.39 -8.42 7.23
CA ALA A 75 3.58 -7.87 5.89
C ALA A 75 3.21 -8.83 4.75
N ASP A 76 2.51 -9.92 5.05
CA ASP A 76 1.92 -10.87 4.11
C ASP A 76 0.38 -10.78 4.07
N PHE A 77 -0.21 -9.79 4.74
CA PHE A 77 -1.65 -9.53 4.78
C PHE A 77 -2.21 -8.94 3.46
N PRO A 78 -3.44 -9.28 3.03
CA PRO A 78 -4.27 -10.37 3.53
C PRO A 78 -3.79 -11.71 2.97
N LYS A 79 -3.76 -12.76 3.79
CA LYS A 79 -3.38 -14.11 3.35
C LYS A 79 -4.40 -14.73 2.40
N ARG A 80 -5.66 -14.24 2.42
CA ARG A 80 -6.76 -14.70 1.56
C ARG A 80 -7.29 -13.55 0.72
N ALA A 81 -7.82 -13.85 -0.46
CA ALA A 81 -8.47 -12.86 -1.32
C ALA A 81 -9.68 -12.25 -0.58
N ALA A 82 -9.92 -10.95 -0.80
CA ALA A 82 -10.91 -10.11 -0.13
C ALA A 82 -12.37 -10.59 -0.16
N THR A 83 -12.66 -11.70 -0.86
CA THR A 83 -13.97 -12.33 -0.97
C THR A 83 -14.42 -13.09 0.26
N TYR A 84 -13.50 -13.45 1.17
CA TYR A 84 -13.85 -14.08 2.45
C TYR A 84 -13.71 -13.06 3.59
N ILE A 85 -14.86 -12.46 3.94
CA ILE A 85 -15.20 -11.78 5.19
C ILE A 85 -13.99 -11.60 6.12
N TYR A 86 -13.41 -10.40 6.10
CA TYR A 86 -12.38 -9.93 7.02
C TYR A 86 -12.85 -10.12 8.48
N ASN A 87 -12.52 -11.26 9.08
CA ASN A 87 -12.91 -11.57 10.47
C ASN A 87 -12.02 -12.63 11.12
N THR A 88 -10.76 -12.75 10.70
CA THR A 88 -9.79 -13.56 11.46
C THR A 88 -9.04 -12.66 12.44
N LEU A 89 -8.73 -13.19 13.63
CA LEU A 89 -7.90 -12.49 14.62
C LEU A 89 -6.55 -12.07 14.03
N GLU A 90 -5.98 -12.87 13.13
CA GLU A 90 -4.73 -12.54 12.43
C GLU A 90 -4.84 -11.28 11.56
N ASP A 91 -5.94 -11.14 10.82
CA ASP A 91 -6.19 -9.96 9.99
C ASP A 91 -6.34 -8.69 10.83
N SER A 92 -7.01 -8.80 11.99
CA SER A 92 -7.13 -7.71 12.96
C SER A 92 -5.77 -7.28 13.52
N LEU A 93 -4.92 -8.25 13.87
CA LEU A 93 -3.55 -7.97 14.33
C LEU A 93 -2.71 -7.35 13.21
N ALA A 94 -2.82 -7.82 11.97
CA ALA A 94 -2.05 -7.28 10.87
C ALA A 94 -2.36 -5.80 10.58
N VAL A 95 -3.64 -5.43 10.68
CA VAL A 95 -4.07 -4.04 10.48
C VAL A 95 -3.50 -3.10 11.57
N GLN A 96 -3.23 -3.60 12.80
CA GLN A 96 -2.58 -2.82 13.87
C GLN A 96 -1.12 -2.46 13.55
N HIS A 97 -0.50 -3.19 12.63
CA HIS A 97 0.89 -2.99 12.21
C HIS A 97 1.01 -2.18 10.92
N ILE A 98 -0.11 -1.67 10.38
CA ILE A 98 -0.10 -0.79 9.21
C ILE A 98 0.29 0.62 9.66
N LYS A 99 1.47 1.07 9.21
CA LYS A 99 1.98 2.41 9.45
C LYS A 99 1.48 3.42 8.41
N ALA A 100 1.25 2.97 7.18
CA ALA A 100 0.71 3.81 6.13
C ALA A 100 0.03 3.00 5.02
N VAL A 101 -1.00 3.60 4.40
CA VAL A 101 -1.66 3.09 3.20
C VAL A 101 -1.68 4.17 2.13
N TYR A 102 -1.01 3.94 1.03
CA TYR A 102 -1.13 4.75 -0.18
C TYR A 102 -2.06 4.03 -1.15
N ILE A 103 -3.01 4.74 -1.74
CA ILE A 103 -3.91 4.22 -2.77
C ILE A 103 -3.84 5.16 -3.97
N SER A 104 -3.69 4.62 -5.17
CA SER A 104 -3.72 5.37 -6.41
C SER A 104 -4.57 4.67 -7.45
N ASN A 105 -5.44 5.47 -8.09
CA ASN A 105 -6.26 5.05 -9.20
C ASN A 105 -5.57 5.45 -10.51
N VAL A 106 -5.14 4.44 -11.27
CA VAL A 106 -4.37 4.64 -12.51
C VAL A 106 -5.21 5.33 -13.59
N ILE A 107 -6.54 5.14 -13.58
CA ILE A 107 -7.44 5.67 -14.60
C ILE A 107 -7.55 7.20 -14.49
N ASN A 108 -7.82 7.71 -13.30
CA ASN A 108 -8.07 9.13 -13.08
C ASN A 108 -6.89 9.89 -12.44
N GLY A 109 -5.81 9.18 -12.06
CA GLY A 109 -4.62 9.78 -11.44
C GLY A 109 -4.86 10.26 -10.02
N PHE A 110 -6.01 9.96 -9.41
CA PHE A 110 -6.26 10.33 -8.02
C PHE A 110 -5.47 9.42 -7.09
N SER A 111 -4.73 10.02 -6.18
CA SER A 111 -3.97 9.30 -5.17
C SER A 111 -4.10 9.91 -3.79
N LYS A 112 -4.04 9.04 -2.78
CA LYS A 112 -4.19 9.41 -1.38
C LYS A 112 -3.30 8.56 -0.49
N LEU A 113 -2.62 9.20 0.45
CA LEU A 113 -1.88 8.54 1.53
C LEU A 113 -2.61 8.76 2.85
N PHE A 114 -2.78 7.65 3.58
CA PHE A 114 -3.23 7.58 4.95
C PHE A 114 -2.01 7.20 5.81
N TYR A 115 -1.69 8.00 6.83
CA TYR A 115 -0.57 7.74 7.74
C TYR A 115 -1.08 7.53 9.17
N TYR A 116 -0.47 6.57 9.87
CA TYR A 116 -0.83 6.17 11.24
C TYR A 116 0.40 6.30 12.14
N PRO A 117 0.54 7.42 12.88
CA PRO A 117 1.73 7.71 13.69
C PRO A 117 1.85 6.88 14.97
N THR A 118 0.81 6.12 15.36
CA THR A 118 0.80 5.34 16.60
C THR A 118 0.16 3.97 16.41
N SER A 119 0.72 2.95 17.04
CA SER A 119 0.26 1.55 17.08
C SER A 119 -1.06 1.39 17.86
N TYR A 120 -2.12 2.09 17.48
CA TYR A 120 -3.45 1.87 18.05
C TYR A 120 -4.55 1.84 17.00
N PHE A 121 -5.19 0.68 16.97
CA PHE A 121 -6.41 0.35 16.27
C PHE A 121 -7.53 1.32 16.69
N PHE A 122 -8.08 2.09 15.74
CA PHE A 122 -9.52 2.29 15.49
C PHE A 122 -9.71 3.48 14.53
N GLY A 123 -9.78 3.16 13.23
CA GLY A 123 -10.71 3.83 12.33
C GLY A 123 -10.37 5.22 11.76
N HIS A 124 -9.36 5.93 12.25
CA HIS A 124 -9.06 7.26 11.73
C HIS A 124 -7.59 7.41 11.35
N ALA A 125 -7.33 7.60 10.06
CA ALA A 125 -6.04 8.11 9.64
C ALA A 125 -5.88 9.52 10.22
N GLU A 126 -4.79 9.77 10.93
CA GLU A 126 -4.56 11.07 11.54
C GLU A 126 -4.36 12.16 10.48
N GLU A 127 -3.87 11.78 9.30
CA GLU A 127 -3.58 12.71 8.22
C GLU A 127 -3.95 12.12 6.84
N HIS A 128 -4.58 12.95 6.02
CA HIS A 128 -4.92 12.66 4.63
C HIS A 128 -4.06 13.52 3.72
N TYR A 129 -3.16 12.89 2.96
CA TYR A 129 -2.42 13.58 1.91
C TYR A 129 -3.01 13.24 0.56
N TYR A 130 -3.56 14.24 -0.13
CA TYR A 130 -3.79 14.14 -1.57
C TYR A 130 -2.44 14.35 -2.23
N LEU A 131 -1.87 13.27 -2.74
CA LEU A 131 -0.55 13.32 -3.38
C LEU A 131 -0.66 13.75 -4.84
N ASP A 132 -1.86 13.69 -5.41
CA ASP A 132 -2.22 14.23 -6.72
C ASP A 132 -3.50 15.06 -6.65
N GLY A 133 -3.46 16.23 -7.27
CA GLY A 133 -4.61 17.07 -7.61
C GLY A 133 -4.48 17.52 -9.06
N LEU A 134 -5.44 17.11 -9.90
CA LEU A 134 -5.70 17.69 -11.23
C LEU A 134 -4.47 17.90 -12.14
N THR A 135 -3.86 16.83 -12.64
CA THR A 135 -2.91 16.94 -13.78
C THR A 135 -3.19 15.88 -14.86
N LYS A 136 -4.44 15.78 -15.31
CA LYS A 136 -4.66 15.50 -16.74
C LYS A 136 -4.98 16.83 -17.40
N ASN A 137 -3.93 17.47 -17.91
CA ASN A 137 -4.07 18.38 -19.04
C ASN A 137 -4.80 17.59 -20.13
N ILE A 138 -6.10 17.85 -20.27
CA ILE A 138 -6.85 17.51 -21.46
C ILE A 138 -6.23 18.38 -22.55
N LYS A 139 -5.39 17.77 -23.38
CA LYS A 139 -5.07 18.32 -24.70
C LYS A 139 -6.18 17.96 -25.66
#